data_AF-A0A1V3JI06-F1
#
_entry.id   AF-A0A1V3JI06-F1
#
_cell.length_a   1.000
_cell.length_b   1.000
_cell.length_c   1.000
_cell.angle_alpha   90.00
_cell.angle_beta   90.00
_cell.angle_gamma   90.00
#
_symmetry.space_group_name_H-M   'P 1'
#
loop_
_entity.id
_entity.type
_entity.pdbx_description
1 polymer ?
#
loop_
_entity_poly.entity_id
_entity_poly.type
_entity_poly.pdbx_seq_one_letter_code
_entity_poly.pdbx_strand_id
1 'polypeptide(L)'
;MSEEDLKALRNESENLCESIEYGLFHLGDMMANLGYLADSEQDFSHCAMNNDNVKHIGGLIKANAYLLNALRETAGLAEFHLSNMKGGRK
;
A
#
# COMPACT_ATOMS: atom_id res chain seq x y z
N MET A 1 -10.51 -1.41 27.18
CA MET A 1 -10.89 -0.83 25.88
C MET A 1 -12.38 -0.95 25.71
N SER A 2 -13.04 0.18 25.56
CA SER A 2 -14.47 0.27 25.24
C SER A 2 -14.73 -0.10 23.77
N GLU A 3 -15.99 -0.30 23.41
CA GLU A 3 -16.39 -0.48 22.00
C GLU A 3 -16.06 0.76 21.15
N GLU A 4 -16.15 1.95 21.74
CA GLU A 4 -15.79 3.21 21.08
C GLU A 4 -14.29 3.33 20.86
N ASP A 5 -13.45 2.91 21.81
CA ASP A 5 -12.00 2.86 21.65
C ASP A 5 -11.61 1.93 20.49
N LEU A 6 -12.29 0.79 20.38
CA LEU A 6 -12.07 -0.19 19.30
C LEU A 6 -12.48 0.36 17.93
N LYS A 7 -13.60 1.08 17.84
CA LYS A 7 -14.04 1.72 16.59
C LYS A 7 -13.12 2.86 16.16
N ALA A 8 -12.66 3.67 17.12
CA ALA A 8 -11.69 4.73 16.86
C ALA A 8 -10.37 4.15 16.34
N LEU A 9 -9.84 3.11 17.01
CA LEU A 9 -8.63 2.41 16.58
C LEU A 9 -8.77 1.80 15.18
N ARG A 10 -9.91 1.20 14.86
CA ARG A 10 -10.20 0.66 13.52
C ARG A 10 -10.18 1.76 12.47
N ASN A 11 -10.91 2.85 12.68
CA ASN A 11 -10.96 3.95 11.72
C ASN A 11 -9.60 4.61 11.52
N GLU A 12 -8.82 4.80 12.58
CA GLU A 12 -7.45 5.31 12.50
C GLU A 12 -6.53 4.36 11.71
N SER A 13 -6.67 3.06 11.93
CA SER A 13 -5.94 2.04 11.18
C SER A 13 -6.31 2.02 9.70
N GLU A 14 -7.59 2.19 9.36
CA GLU A 14 -8.05 2.28 7.95
C GLU A 14 -7.47 3.51 7.26
N ASN A 15 -7.50 4.68 7.92
CA ASN A 15 -6.93 5.92 7.38
C ASN A 15 -5.40 5.82 7.21
N LEU A 16 -4.72 5.13 8.12
CA LEU A 16 -3.29 4.87 8.03
C LEU A 16 -2.96 3.96 6.84
N CYS A 17 -3.72 2.87 6.65
CA CYS A 17 -3.55 1.99 5.49
C CYS A 17 -3.73 2.74 4.17
N GLU A 18 -4.74 3.60 4.08
CA GLU A 18 -5.02 4.42 2.89
C GLU A 18 -3.87 5.41 2.60
N SER A 19 -3.31 6.01 3.65
CA SER A 19 -2.14 6.91 3.56
C SER A 19 -0.87 6.17 3.13
N ILE A 20 -0.65 4.95 3.65
CA ILE A 20 0.49 4.09 3.28
C ILE A 20 0.37 3.66 1.82
N GLU A 21 -0.80 3.21 1.38
CA GLU A 21 -1.05 2.82 -0.01
C GLU A 21 -0.72 3.98 -0.97
N TYR A 22 -1.25 5.17 -0.70
CA TYR A 22 -1.01 6.36 -1.49
C TYR A 22 0.49 6.71 -1.55
N GLY A 23 1.18 6.68 -0.41
CA GLY A 23 2.61 6.96 -0.31
C GLY A 23 3.46 5.95 -1.06
N LEU A 24 3.14 4.65 -0.96
CA LEU A 24 3.82 3.59 -1.71
C LEU A 24 3.65 3.81 -3.21
N PHE A 25 2.42 4.05 -3.69
CA PHE A 25 2.19 4.26 -5.13
C PHE A 25 3.08 5.39 -5.70
N HIS A 26 3.17 6.51 -4.99
CA HIS A 26 3.98 7.67 -5.40
C HIS A 26 5.48 7.40 -5.32
N LEU A 27 5.96 6.72 -4.27
CA LEU A 27 7.35 6.29 -4.19
C LEU A 27 7.71 5.35 -5.34
N GLY A 28 6.78 4.48 -5.73
CA GLY A 28 6.93 3.60 -6.88
C GLY A 28 7.11 4.37 -8.20
N ASP A 29 6.28 5.40 -8.43
CA ASP A 29 6.41 6.29 -9.59
C ASP A 29 7.72 7.07 -9.57
N MET A 30 8.13 7.61 -8.42
CA MET A 30 9.38 8.35 -8.28
C MET A 30 10.59 7.47 -8.61
N MET A 31 10.61 6.23 -8.10
CA MET A 31 11.70 5.28 -8.39
C MET A 31 11.72 4.89 -9.88
N ALA A 32 10.57 4.60 -10.49
CA ALA A 32 10.49 4.31 -11.92
C ALA A 32 11.02 5.48 -12.77
N ASN A 33 10.59 6.70 -12.46
CA ASN A 33 11.06 7.91 -13.13
C ASN A 33 12.56 8.12 -12.95
N LEU A 34 13.09 7.91 -11.73
CA LEU A 34 14.52 7.99 -11.46
C LEU A 34 15.31 6.99 -12.33
N GLY A 35 14.83 5.76 -12.47
CA GLY A 35 15.43 4.74 -13.33
C GLY A 35 15.41 5.12 -14.82
N TYR A 36 14.36 5.78 -15.31
CA TYR A 36 14.32 6.30 -16.69
C TYR A 36 15.27 7.48 -16.90
N LEU A 37 15.32 8.42 -15.95
CA LEU A 37 16.25 9.55 -15.97
C LEU A 37 17.70 9.07 -15.96
N ALA A 38 17.97 8.01 -15.21
CA ALA A 38 19.30 7.43 -15.08
C ALA A 38 19.74 6.57 -16.29
N ASP A 39 18.84 6.22 -17.22
CA ASP A 39 19.18 5.56 -18.51
C ASP A 39 19.78 6.55 -19.54
N SER A 40 19.80 7.85 -19.23
CA SER A 40 20.60 8.82 -19.98
C SER A 40 22.10 8.69 -19.60
N GLU A 41 23.04 9.10 -20.47
CA GLU A 41 24.48 9.08 -20.14
C GLU A 41 24.75 9.92 -18.87
N GLN A 42 24.77 9.25 -17.73
CA GLN A 42 24.95 9.83 -16.40
C GLN A 42 26.13 9.13 -15.73
N ASP A 43 27.04 9.93 -15.22
CA ASP A 43 28.26 9.47 -14.55
C ASP A 43 27.95 9.11 -13.09
N PHE A 44 27.07 8.12 -12.89
CA PHE A 44 26.77 7.62 -11.55
C PHE A 44 27.98 6.86 -11.00
N SER A 45 28.28 7.09 -9.72
CA SER A 45 29.27 6.30 -8.97
C SER A 45 29.04 4.80 -9.19
N HIS A 46 30.11 4.01 -9.35
CA HIS A 46 30.07 2.54 -9.39
C HIS A 46 29.30 1.93 -8.18
N CYS A 47 29.17 2.69 -7.08
CA CYS A 47 28.43 2.29 -5.89
C CYS A 47 26.91 2.51 -6.00
N ALA A 48 26.43 3.19 -7.04
CA ALA A 48 25.02 3.47 -7.24
C ALA A 48 24.29 2.20 -7.71
N MET A 49 23.06 2.04 -7.22
CA MET A 49 22.18 0.96 -7.65
C MET A 49 21.80 1.14 -9.12
N ASN A 50 21.88 0.08 -9.93
CA ASN A 50 21.57 0.17 -11.35
C ASN A 50 20.08 0.48 -11.61
N ASN A 51 19.79 1.02 -12.79
CA ASN A 51 18.49 1.56 -13.15
C ASN A 51 17.39 0.51 -13.15
N ASP A 52 17.70 -0.71 -13.57
CA ASP A 52 16.76 -1.82 -13.58
C ASP A 52 16.33 -2.22 -12.17
N ASN A 53 17.26 -2.22 -11.21
CA ASN A 53 16.95 -2.45 -9.80
C ASN A 53 16.07 -1.34 -9.22
N VAL A 54 16.32 -0.08 -9.57
CA VAL A 54 15.48 1.05 -9.14
C VAL A 54 14.05 0.91 -9.70
N LYS A 55 13.90 0.56 -10.98
CA LYS A 55 12.59 0.29 -11.61
C LYS A 55 11.87 -0.89 -10.94
N HIS A 56 12.58 -1.99 -10.66
CA HIS A 56 12.02 -3.16 -9.98
C HIS A 56 11.54 -2.84 -8.56
N ILE A 57 12.32 -2.07 -7.79
CA ILE A 57 11.89 -1.61 -6.47
C ILE A 57 10.62 -0.77 -6.58
N GLY A 58 10.53 0.13 -7.57
CA GLY A 58 9.32 0.90 -7.82
C GLY A 58 8.09 0.01 -8.13
N GLY A 59 8.28 -1.04 -8.92
CA GLY A 59 7.24 -2.04 -9.20
C GLY A 59 6.79 -2.82 -7.96
N LEU A 60 7.73 -3.27 -7.12
CA LEU A 60 7.44 -3.99 -5.88
C LEU A 60 6.67 -3.12 -4.88
N ILE A 61 7.05 -1.85 -4.77
CA ILE A 61 6.35 -0.87 -3.93
C ILE A 61 4.88 -0.71 -4.38
N LYS A 62 4.63 -0.58 -5.68
CA LYS A 62 3.25 -0.52 -6.23
C LYS A 62 2.47 -1.81 -5.99
N ALA A 63 3.10 -2.97 -6.15
CA ALA A 63 2.46 -4.26 -5.89
C ALA A 63 2.00 -4.37 -4.43
N ASN A 64 2.80 -3.88 -3.48
CA ASN A 64 2.42 -3.83 -2.07
C ASN A 64 1.22 -2.89 -1.83
N ALA A 65 1.13 -1.76 -2.53
CA ALA A 65 -0.02 -0.86 -2.46
C ALA A 65 -1.32 -1.58 -2.90
N TYR A 66 -1.29 -2.26 -4.04
CA TYR A 66 -2.43 -3.05 -4.51
C TYR A 66 -2.82 -4.19 -3.55
N LEU A 67 -1.83 -4.86 -2.96
CA LEU A 67 -2.09 -5.92 -1.98
C LEU A 67 -2.79 -5.37 -0.73
N LEU A 68 -2.36 -4.19 -0.24
CA LEU A 68 -2.99 -3.53 0.90
C LEU A 68 -4.46 -3.18 0.60
N ASN A 69 -4.75 -2.63 -0.57
CA ASN A 69 -6.13 -2.33 -0.96
C ASN A 69 -6.99 -3.61 -1.02
N ALA A 70 -6.49 -4.68 -1.65
CA ALA A 70 -7.21 -5.95 -1.73
C ALA A 70 -7.49 -6.57 -0.34
N LEU A 71 -6.54 -6.46 0.59
CA LEU A 71 -6.73 -6.89 1.97
C LEU A 71 -7.81 -6.07 2.69
N ARG A 72 -7.85 -4.75 2.47
CA ARG A 72 -8.87 -3.86 3.03
C ARG A 72 -10.26 -4.18 2.51
N GLU A 73 -10.41 -4.37 1.20
CA GLU A 73 -11.68 -4.78 0.58
C GLU A 73 -12.16 -6.13 1.14
N THR A 74 -11.25 -7.09 1.27
CA THR A 74 -11.56 -8.41 1.82
C THR A 74 -11.98 -8.33 3.29
N ALA A 75 -11.34 -7.49 4.09
CA ALA A 75 -11.71 -7.26 5.48
C ALA A 75 -13.11 -6.63 5.61
N GLY A 76 -13.43 -5.64 4.76
CA GLY A 76 -14.76 -5.03 4.71
C GLY A 76 -15.86 -6.04 4.32
N LEU A 77 -15.58 -6.91 3.35
CA LEU A 77 -16.50 -8.01 2.97
C LEU A 77 -16.71 -8.99 4.13
N ALA A 78 -15.64 -9.38 4.84
CA ALA A 78 -15.74 -10.26 5.99
C ALA A 78 -16.59 -9.63 7.12
N GLU A 79 -16.44 -8.34 7.39
CA GLU A 79 -17.25 -7.61 8.38
C GLU A 79 -18.73 -7.54 7.96
N PHE A 80 -19.02 -7.28 6.68
CA PHE A 80 -20.38 -7.34 6.13
C PHE A 80 -21.02 -8.74 6.29
N HIS A 81 -20.29 -9.81 5.99
CA HIS A 81 -20.82 -11.17 6.16
C HIS A 81 -21.04 -11.52 7.64
N LEU A 82 -20.13 -11.15 8.54
CA LEU A 82 -20.25 -11.39 9.98
C LEU A 82 -21.44 -10.62 10.59
N SER A 83 -21.66 -9.37 10.18
CA SER A 83 -22.80 -8.56 10.64
C SER A 83 -24.13 -9.14 10.16
N ASN A 84 -24.23 -9.62 8.91
CA ASN A 84 -25.41 -10.32 8.41
C ASN A 84 -25.68 -11.64 9.15
N MET A 85 -24.65 -12.42 9.48
CA MET A 85 -24.81 -13.65 10.27
C MET A 85 -25.30 -13.38 11.70
N LYS A 86 -24.90 -12.25 12.30
CA LYS A 86 -25.38 -11.83 13.63
C LYS A 86 -26.82 -11.31 13.59
N GLY A 87 -27.23 -10.62 12.51
CA GLY A 87 -28.60 -10.14 12.31
C GLY A 87 -29.61 -11.23 11.92
N GLY A 88 -29.15 -12.36 11.40
CA GLY A 88 -29.97 -13.53 11.03
C GLY A 88 -30.28 -14.50 12.16
N ARG A 89 -29.73 -14.31 13.36
CA ARG A 89 -30.15 -15.05 14.58
C ARG A 89 -31.39 -14.37 15.16
N LYS A 90 -32.57 -14.66 14.60
CA LYS A 90 -33.86 -14.50 15.28
C LYS A 90 -34.44 -15.88 15.55
#